data_AF-A0A1D2MT49-F1
#
_entry.id   AF-A0A1D2MT49-F1
#
_cell.length_a   1.000
_cell.length_b   1.000
_cell.length_c   1.000
_cell.angle_alpha   90.00
_cell.angle_beta   90.00
_cell.angle_gamma   90.00
#
_symmetry.space_group_name_H-M   'P 1'
#
loop_
_entity.id
_entity.type
_entity.pdbx_description
1 polymer ?
#
loop_
_entity_poly.entity_id
_entity_poly.type
_entity_poly.pdbx_seq_one_letter_code
_entity_poly.pdbx_strand_id
1 'polypeptide(L)'
;MPCVFVGRVSGPFLWKVLVCAGVVVTYLSSFCGGVPGVDGGGHHHHRRSSHGTSAQGHVSPASGVGHTRNPHSLVSHATTQTSAYIGGTGPGVSHPVVPGAVMHLFPRYGYLSLSMRVVPRNDTQNWIFLEPSKEILDPSTYRVQQQTFLTTDNSLPLHNEFHIDLCEDLQQLVQAYFRRFVIEGLDRPWHSFAGGWRTPSLAKYFGIDPTFVKGDYRYMLVRVLMVRQAGRVDPFQNMTVLPNYRDSVHSFRANDYTSSFKFFNDVGTHYISSFLTGNSIYQVFVYDAHGYEAVKRRLSETGWIRSSYMAQLPYLLPLWVKHMGKVMILNSSPHTTQAVREALTIRFLFSVYPNIFKMHDNAELVRRIEKYLNTEPDGLLGLELKTLDVVFRDPAKKKWYDESLQQTLQLWEINL
;
A
#
# COMPACT_ATOMS: atom_id res chain seq x y z
N MET A 1 4.37 -9.21 21.65
CA MET A 1 2.90 -9.32 21.66
C MET A 1 2.41 -8.96 20.26
N PRO A 2 1.59 -9.75 19.56
CA PRO A 2 1.32 -9.48 18.16
C PRO A 2 0.20 -8.44 18.00
N CYS A 3 0.39 -7.50 17.08
CA CYS A 3 -0.62 -6.55 16.64
C CYS A 3 -1.85 -7.30 16.09
N VAL A 4 -3.02 -6.97 16.62
CA VAL A 4 -4.32 -7.50 16.17
C VAL A 4 -4.83 -6.65 15.01
N PHE A 5 -5.08 -7.29 13.87
CA PHE A 5 -5.79 -6.70 12.72
C PHE A 5 -7.18 -7.34 12.64
N VAL A 6 -8.25 -6.55 12.74
CA VAL A 6 -9.64 -7.01 12.52
C VAL A 6 -10.39 -5.96 11.70
N GLY A 7 -10.58 -6.25 10.42
CA GLY A 7 -11.42 -5.48 9.51
C GLY A 7 -11.19 -5.87 8.05
N ARG A 8 -12.16 -6.55 7.44
CA ARG A 8 -12.18 -6.93 6.01
C ARG A 8 -13.48 -6.40 5.41
N VAL A 9 -13.38 -5.59 4.35
CA VAL A 9 -14.51 -5.25 3.48
C VAL A 9 -14.17 -5.74 2.07
N SER A 10 -15.12 -6.45 1.49
CA SER A 10 -14.99 -7.24 0.27
C SER A 10 -14.78 -6.36 -0.98
N GLY A 11 -13.65 -6.55 -1.66
CA GLY A 11 -13.34 -6.04 -3.00
C GLY A 11 -12.49 -7.07 -3.77
N PRO A 12 -12.35 -6.98 -5.10
CA PRO A 12 -11.89 -8.10 -5.94
C PRO A 12 -10.40 -8.42 -5.83
N PHE A 13 -9.62 -7.69 -5.03
CA PHE A 13 -8.19 -7.93 -4.85
C PHE A 13 -7.94 -8.63 -3.50
N LEU A 14 -7.94 -9.96 -3.54
CA LEU A 14 -7.53 -10.81 -2.43
C LEU A 14 -6.00 -10.74 -2.26
N TRP A 15 -5.54 -9.98 -1.27
CA TRP A 15 -4.23 -10.19 -0.67
C TRP A 15 -4.38 -11.23 0.45
N LYS A 16 -3.72 -12.38 0.32
CA LYS A 16 -3.53 -13.33 1.44
C LYS A 16 -2.13 -13.13 1.98
N VAL A 17 -2.03 -12.55 3.18
CA VAL A 17 -0.81 -12.60 3.99
C VAL A 17 -1.07 -13.65 5.08
N LEU A 18 -0.28 -14.72 5.07
CA LEU A 18 -0.30 -15.75 6.11
C LEU A 18 1.03 -15.66 6.87
N VAL A 19 0.97 -15.42 8.18
CA VAL A 19 2.12 -15.52 9.08
C VAL A 19 1.78 -16.58 10.11
N CYS A 20 2.50 -17.70 10.08
CA CYS A 20 2.51 -18.67 11.18
C CYS A 20 3.96 -19.02 11.53
N ALA A 21 4.18 -19.17 12.83
CA ALA A 21 5.48 -19.30 13.48
C ALA A 21 6.26 -20.55 13.04
N GLY A 22 7.53 -20.36 12.71
CA GLY A 22 8.60 -21.35 12.86
C GLY A 22 8.59 -22.54 11.88
N VAL A 23 9.59 -22.54 10.99
CA VAL A 23 10.08 -23.64 10.14
C VAL A 23 9.39 -23.83 8.76
N VAL A 24 10.23 -23.84 7.72
CA VAL A 24 9.92 -23.92 6.29
C VAL A 24 9.86 -25.37 5.80
N VAL A 25 8.80 -25.75 5.06
CA VAL A 25 8.86 -26.74 3.93
C VAL A 25 7.76 -26.41 2.90
N THR A 26 8.14 -26.39 1.61
CA THR A 26 7.32 -26.17 0.40
C THR A 26 6.61 -27.43 -0.09
N TYR A 27 5.41 -27.34 -0.68
CA TYR A 27 4.97 -28.22 -1.79
C TYR A 27 3.93 -27.56 -2.71
N LEU A 28 4.09 -27.80 -4.02
CA LEU A 28 3.12 -27.57 -5.10
C LEU A 28 1.93 -28.53 -5.00
N SER A 29 0.75 -28.11 -5.47
CA SER A 29 -0.06 -28.96 -6.35
C SER A 29 -1.12 -28.18 -7.14
N SER A 30 -1.15 -28.46 -8.43
CA SER A 30 -2.05 -28.01 -9.48
C SER A 30 -3.43 -28.69 -9.43
N PHE A 31 -4.38 -28.08 -10.14
CA PHE A 31 -5.72 -28.59 -10.49
C PHE A 31 -5.76 -30.05 -10.97
N CYS A 32 -6.81 -30.80 -10.60
CA CYS A 32 -7.69 -31.53 -11.53
C CYS A 32 -8.88 -32.17 -10.80
N GLY A 33 -10.04 -32.23 -11.46
CA GLY A 33 -11.31 -32.71 -10.92
C GLY A 33 -11.45 -34.24 -10.89
N GLY A 34 -12.60 -34.69 -10.38
CA GLY A 34 -13.05 -36.08 -10.46
C GLY A 34 -14.01 -36.47 -9.33
N VAL A 35 -15.31 -36.51 -9.64
CA VAL A 35 -16.33 -37.34 -8.98
C VAL A 35 -16.31 -38.69 -9.72
N PRO A 36 -16.30 -39.87 -9.06
CA PRO A 36 -17.49 -40.56 -8.48
C PRO A 36 -17.18 -41.19 -7.10
N GLY A 37 -18.10 -41.48 -6.17
CA GLY A 37 -19.42 -42.11 -6.26
C GLY A 37 -19.39 -43.40 -5.41
N VAL A 38 -20.51 -43.72 -4.77
CA VAL A 38 -20.93 -45.05 -4.24
C VAL A 38 -20.83 -45.32 -2.71
N ASP A 39 -22.05 -45.42 -2.15
CA ASP A 39 -22.66 -46.29 -1.13
C ASP A 39 -22.27 -46.36 0.36
N GLY A 40 -23.32 -46.32 1.18
CA GLY A 40 -23.42 -47.04 2.45
C GLY A 40 -24.55 -46.54 3.36
N GLY A 41 -25.60 -47.34 3.55
CA GLY A 41 -26.84 -47.07 4.32
C GLY A 41 -26.66 -46.75 5.82
N GLY A 42 -27.70 -46.50 6.61
CA GLY A 42 -29.15 -46.65 6.45
C GLY A 42 -29.89 -46.39 7.79
N HIS A 43 -31.22 -46.24 7.69
CA HIS A 43 -32.29 -46.37 8.73
C HIS A 43 -32.25 -45.44 9.97
N HIS A 44 -33.35 -44.80 10.46
CA HIS A 44 -34.72 -45.27 10.71
C HIS A 44 -35.73 -44.10 10.95
N HIS A 45 -37.02 -44.34 10.60
CA HIS A 45 -38.33 -43.93 11.21
C HIS A 45 -38.60 -42.46 11.66
N HIS A 46 -39.80 -41.85 11.55
CA HIS A 46 -41.19 -42.30 11.38
C HIS A 46 -42.14 -41.09 11.12
N ARG A 47 -43.25 -41.32 10.38
CA ARG A 47 -44.62 -40.70 10.50
C ARG A 47 -44.77 -39.16 10.27
N ARG A 48 -45.82 -38.61 9.65
CA ARG A 48 -47.17 -39.06 9.26
C ARG A 48 -47.79 -37.99 8.30
N SER A 49 -48.57 -38.45 7.31
CA SER A 49 -49.90 -37.96 6.82
C SER A 49 -50.16 -36.46 6.55
N SER A 50 -50.97 -36.01 5.59
CA SER A 50 -51.62 -36.49 4.35
C SER A 50 -52.64 -35.41 3.92
N HIS A 51 -53.11 -35.49 2.67
CA HIS A 51 -54.23 -34.78 2.01
C HIS A 51 -53.87 -33.44 1.34
N GLY A 52 -54.21 -33.20 0.07
CA GLY A 52 -54.92 -34.03 -0.91
C GLY A 52 -55.10 -33.25 -2.23
N THR A 53 -55.10 -33.98 -3.36
CA THR A 53 -56.02 -33.89 -4.53
C THR A 53 -56.45 -32.51 -5.07
N SER A 54 -56.54 -32.21 -6.38
CA SER A 54 -56.62 -33.04 -7.59
C SER A 54 -56.82 -32.12 -8.81
N ALA A 55 -56.19 -32.50 -9.94
CA ALA A 55 -56.69 -32.52 -11.33
C ALA A 55 -57.02 -31.23 -12.11
N GLN A 56 -56.33 -31.10 -13.27
CA GLN A 56 -56.84 -31.15 -14.66
C GLN A 56 -57.45 -29.83 -15.18
N GLY A 57 -57.21 -29.35 -16.39
CA GLY A 57 -56.47 -29.87 -17.55
C GLY A 57 -56.80 -28.99 -18.77
N HIS A 58 -55.91 -29.04 -19.77
CA HIS A 58 -56.11 -28.74 -21.20
C HIS A 58 -56.59 -27.34 -21.66
N VAL A 59 -55.83 -26.72 -22.58
CA VAL A 59 -56.01 -26.74 -24.07
C VAL A 59 -55.08 -25.67 -24.69
N SER A 60 -54.18 -26.09 -25.57
CA SER A 60 -53.53 -25.28 -26.64
C SER A 60 -54.35 -25.51 -27.94
N PRO A 61 -54.28 -24.71 -29.04
CA PRO A 61 -53.04 -24.47 -29.81
C PRO A 61 -52.94 -23.22 -30.73
N ALA A 62 -51.74 -23.11 -31.35
CA ALA A 62 -51.37 -22.47 -32.64
C ALA A 62 -51.44 -20.93 -32.71
N SER A 63 -50.56 -20.18 -33.38
CA SER A 63 -49.48 -20.33 -34.39
C SER A 63 -48.73 -18.97 -34.35
N GLY A 64 -47.44 -18.77 -34.61
CA GLY A 64 -46.56 -19.21 -35.69
C GLY A 64 -45.65 -18.02 -36.06
N VAL A 65 -44.46 -18.33 -36.59
CA VAL A 65 -43.51 -17.46 -37.31
C VAL A 65 -42.55 -16.60 -36.47
N GLY A 66 -41.26 -16.82 -36.71
CA GLY A 66 -40.14 -16.25 -35.96
C GLY A 66 -39.39 -15.14 -36.67
N HIS A 67 -38.41 -14.55 -35.98
CA HIS A 67 -37.17 -14.06 -36.58
C HIS A 67 -36.17 -13.67 -35.48
N THR A 68 -34.91 -13.96 -35.81
CA THR A 68 -33.64 -13.76 -35.13
C THR A 68 -33.38 -12.34 -34.65
N ARG A 69 -32.68 -12.16 -33.50
CA ARG A 69 -31.49 -11.30 -33.38
C ARG A 69 -30.76 -11.42 -32.04
N ASN A 70 -29.43 -11.47 -32.16
CA ASN A 70 -28.38 -11.50 -31.14
C ASN A 70 -28.40 -10.32 -30.15
N PRO A 71 -27.93 -10.51 -28.91
CA PRO A 71 -27.47 -9.43 -28.06
C PRO A 71 -26.00 -9.07 -28.35
N HIS A 72 -25.73 -7.77 -28.45
CA HIS A 72 -24.42 -7.17 -28.61
C HIS A 72 -23.48 -7.47 -27.43
N SER A 73 -22.27 -7.88 -27.76
CA SER A 73 -21.11 -7.98 -26.87
C SER A 73 -20.54 -6.58 -26.59
N LEU A 74 -20.43 -6.23 -25.31
CA LEU A 74 -19.62 -5.10 -24.83
C LEU A 74 -18.20 -5.60 -24.59
N VAL A 75 -17.32 -5.32 -25.55
CA VAL A 75 -15.87 -5.56 -25.49
C VAL A 75 -15.24 -4.45 -24.64
N SER A 76 -14.63 -4.80 -23.51
CA SER A 76 -13.79 -3.90 -22.72
C SER A 76 -12.43 -3.74 -23.43
N HIS A 77 -12.15 -2.55 -23.96
CA HIS A 77 -10.84 -2.22 -24.51
C HIS A 77 -9.83 -1.99 -23.38
N ALA A 78 -8.88 -2.92 -23.23
CA ALA A 78 -7.63 -2.68 -22.51
C ALA A 78 -6.68 -1.95 -23.45
N THR A 79 -6.43 -0.66 -23.20
CA THR A 79 -5.49 0.14 -23.99
C THR A 79 -4.08 -0.06 -23.43
N THR A 80 -3.26 -0.85 -24.12
CA THR A 80 -1.83 -0.97 -23.86
C THR A 80 -1.13 0.27 -24.41
N GLN A 81 -0.82 1.26 -23.57
CA GLN A 81 0.07 2.36 -23.95
C GLN A 81 1.51 2.02 -23.55
N THR A 82 2.33 1.62 -24.53
CA THR A 82 3.78 1.67 -24.45
C THR A 82 4.24 3.12 -24.58
N SER A 83 4.66 3.73 -23.47
CA SER A 83 5.33 5.04 -23.49
C SER A 83 6.85 4.81 -23.50
N ALA A 84 7.50 5.14 -24.62
CA ALA A 84 8.95 5.19 -24.70
C ALA A 84 9.43 6.53 -24.13
N TYR A 85 10.14 6.52 -23.00
CA TYR A 85 10.67 7.74 -22.39
C TYR A 85 12.09 8.02 -22.88
N ILE A 86 12.29 9.18 -23.51
CA ILE A 86 13.61 9.72 -23.85
C ILE A 86 14.06 10.61 -22.68
N GLY A 87 15.19 10.26 -22.07
CA GLY A 87 15.75 10.95 -20.90
C GLY A 87 16.10 12.40 -21.19
N GLY A 88 15.46 13.32 -20.48
CA GLY A 88 15.85 14.72 -20.39
C GLY A 88 16.56 14.98 -19.06
N THR A 89 17.80 15.44 -19.09
CA THR A 89 18.56 15.90 -17.92
C THR A 89 18.30 17.38 -17.69
N GLY A 90 17.38 17.71 -16.78
CA GLY A 90 17.13 19.08 -16.31
C GLY A 90 16.60 19.08 -14.88
N PRO A 91 16.95 20.07 -14.03
CA PRO A 91 16.45 20.18 -12.68
C PRO A 91 14.98 20.62 -12.73
N GLY A 92 14.07 19.66 -12.66
CA GLY A 92 12.63 19.88 -12.81
C GLY A 92 11.88 18.81 -13.59
N VAL A 93 12.58 17.78 -14.08
CA VAL A 93 11.91 16.64 -14.73
C VAL A 93 11.24 15.77 -13.67
N SER A 94 9.91 15.72 -13.71
CA SER A 94 9.15 14.70 -12.97
C SER A 94 9.50 13.34 -13.56
N HIS A 95 10.12 12.48 -12.76
CA HIS A 95 10.21 11.07 -13.11
C HIS A 95 8.94 10.38 -12.63
N PRO A 96 8.04 9.96 -13.57
CA PRO A 96 6.89 9.15 -13.19
C PRO A 96 7.38 7.82 -12.61
N VAL A 97 6.53 7.18 -11.82
CA VAL A 97 6.83 5.83 -11.36
C VAL A 97 6.68 4.88 -12.55
N VAL A 98 7.76 4.20 -12.92
CA VAL A 98 7.74 3.21 -14.01
C VAL A 98 7.72 1.80 -13.42
N PRO A 99 6.62 1.05 -13.53
CA PRO A 99 6.57 -0.36 -13.13
C PRO A 99 7.69 -1.17 -13.81
N GLY A 100 8.44 -1.93 -13.03
CA GLY A 100 9.52 -2.77 -13.53
C GLY A 100 10.85 -2.05 -13.68
N ALA A 101 10.89 -0.72 -13.50
CA ALA A 101 12.15 -0.01 -13.46
C ALA A 101 12.95 -0.41 -12.22
N VAL A 102 14.27 -0.45 -12.40
CA VAL A 102 15.24 -0.95 -11.44
C VAL A 102 15.84 0.18 -10.62
N MET A 103 16.06 -0.12 -9.34
CA MET A 103 16.58 0.76 -8.32
C MET A 103 17.80 0.14 -7.63
N HIS A 104 18.75 1.00 -7.29
CA HIS A 104 19.89 0.66 -6.46
C HIS A 104 19.63 1.21 -5.04
N LEU A 105 19.44 0.32 -4.06
CA LEU A 105 19.03 0.74 -2.71
C LEU A 105 20.17 1.35 -1.88
N PHE A 106 21.40 0.85 -2.05
CA PHE A 106 22.52 1.16 -1.15
C PHE A 106 22.97 2.63 -1.12
N PRO A 107 22.99 3.41 -2.22
CA PRO A 107 23.49 4.79 -2.19
C PRO A 107 22.72 5.72 -1.25
N ARG A 108 21.47 5.37 -0.94
CA ARG A 108 20.54 6.16 -0.12
C ARG A 108 19.88 5.34 0.98
N TYR A 109 20.42 4.17 1.30
CA TYR A 109 19.86 3.36 2.38
C TYR A 109 19.89 4.16 3.69
N GLY A 110 18.78 4.17 4.43
CA GLY A 110 18.56 5.01 5.62
C GLY A 110 18.00 6.41 5.31
N TYR A 111 18.04 6.82 4.05
CA TYR A 111 17.68 8.15 3.58
C TYR A 111 16.86 8.13 2.29
N LEU A 112 16.17 7.02 1.96
CA LEU A 112 15.36 6.93 0.74
C LEU A 112 14.27 8.01 0.71
N SER A 113 13.85 8.55 1.85
CA SER A 113 12.93 9.69 1.91
C SER A 113 13.46 10.99 1.29
N LEU A 114 14.77 11.09 1.03
CA LEU A 114 15.37 12.20 0.30
C LEU A 114 15.17 12.05 -1.22
N SER A 115 15.21 10.82 -1.72
CA SER A 115 15.13 10.50 -3.15
C SER A 115 13.74 10.00 -3.58
N MET A 116 12.85 9.71 -2.64
CA MET A 116 11.47 9.29 -2.86
C MET A 116 10.51 10.21 -2.09
N ARG A 117 9.42 10.65 -2.72
CA ARG A 117 8.43 11.52 -2.07
C ARG A 117 7.48 10.78 -1.14
N VAL A 118 7.97 10.46 0.06
CA VAL A 118 7.23 9.69 1.09
C VAL A 118 6.97 10.49 2.37
N VAL A 119 7.40 11.76 2.45
CA VAL A 119 7.24 12.64 3.62
C VAL A 119 6.65 13.99 3.22
N PRO A 120 6.00 14.72 4.14
CA PRO A 120 5.52 16.07 3.87
C PRO A 120 6.64 16.98 3.41
N ARG A 121 6.41 17.62 2.27
CA ARG A 121 7.30 18.61 1.68
C ARG A 121 6.52 19.88 1.41
N ASN A 122 7.18 21.00 1.65
CA ASN A 122 6.64 22.32 1.41
C ASN A 122 7.26 22.88 0.12
N ASP A 123 7.03 22.17 -0.99
CA ASP A 123 7.51 22.56 -2.31
C ASP A 123 6.45 22.23 -3.35
N THR A 124 6.56 22.85 -4.52
CA THR A 124 5.64 22.69 -5.66
C THR A 124 6.20 21.75 -6.73
N GLN A 125 7.30 21.06 -6.47
CA GLN A 125 7.89 20.18 -7.49
C GLN A 125 7.07 18.88 -7.58
N ASN A 126 7.07 18.26 -8.74
CA ASN A 126 6.17 17.14 -9.08
C ASN A 126 6.92 15.82 -9.34
N TRP A 127 8.20 15.71 -9.01
CA TRP A 127 8.95 14.46 -9.12
C TRP A 127 8.49 13.46 -8.05
N ILE A 128 8.35 12.17 -8.35
CA ILE A 128 8.08 11.15 -7.30
C ILE A 128 9.38 10.49 -6.86
N PHE A 129 10.25 10.21 -7.83
CA PHE A 129 11.62 9.80 -7.65
C PHE A 129 12.57 10.90 -8.12
N LEU A 130 13.53 11.27 -7.27
CA LEU A 130 14.56 12.24 -7.61
C LEU A 130 15.71 11.58 -8.37
N GLU A 131 16.01 10.32 -8.02
CA GLU A 131 17.04 9.54 -8.67
C GLU A 131 16.43 8.75 -9.84
N PRO A 132 17.10 8.71 -11.01
CA PRO A 132 16.60 8.00 -12.17
C PRO A 132 16.56 6.50 -11.88
N SER A 133 15.40 5.88 -12.12
CA SER A 133 15.28 4.42 -12.20
C SER A 133 15.74 3.94 -13.58
N LYS A 134 16.29 2.72 -13.66
CA LYS A 134 16.78 2.13 -14.91
C LYS A 134 15.76 1.16 -15.48
N GLU A 135 15.29 1.40 -16.69
CA GLU A 135 14.46 0.45 -17.44
C GLU A 135 15.36 -0.58 -18.10
N ILE A 136 15.63 -1.69 -17.39
CA ILE A 136 16.53 -2.75 -17.89
C ILE A 136 15.78 -3.98 -18.35
N LEU A 137 14.54 -4.17 -17.89
CA LEU A 137 13.76 -5.37 -18.15
C LEU A 137 13.18 -5.30 -19.56
N ASP A 138 13.13 -6.45 -20.23
CA ASP A 138 12.50 -6.55 -21.54
C ASP A 138 10.97 -6.47 -21.37
N PRO A 139 10.30 -5.45 -21.92
CA PRO A 139 8.87 -5.22 -21.74
C PRO A 139 8.00 -6.33 -22.33
N SER A 140 8.55 -7.19 -23.21
CA SER A 140 7.83 -8.37 -23.72
C SER A 140 7.74 -9.52 -22.71
N THR A 141 8.44 -9.41 -21.57
CA THR A 141 8.60 -10.49 -20.59
C THR A 141 7.92 -10.26 -19.25
N TYR A 142 7.08 -9.24 -19.16
CA TYR A 142 6.20 -8.98 -18.03
C TYR A 142 4.94 -8.26 -18.49
N ARG A 143 3.90 -8.28 -17.66
CA ARG A 143 2.69 -7.49 -17.87
C ARG A 143 2.61 -6.38 -16.83
N VAL A 144 2.31 -5.17 -17.28
CA VAL A 144 1.99 -4.04 -16.40
C VAL A 144 0.48 -3.93 -16.26
N GLN A 145 0.01 -3.86 -15.02
CA GLN A 145 -1.34 -3.42 -14.70
C GLN A 145 -1.24 -2.03 -14.09
N GLN A 146 -1.90 -1.04 -14.69
CA GLN A 146 -1.94 0.31 -14.16
C GLN A 146 -3.37 0.81 -14.11
N GLN A 147 -3.72 1.46 -13.00
CA GLN A 147 -5.04 1.98 -12.74
C GLN A 147 -4.92 3.43 -12.30
N THR A 148 -5.74 4.29 -12.88
CA THR A 148 -5.91 5.68 -12.46
C THR A 148 -7.29 5.82 -11.85
N PHE A 149 -7.36 6.41 -10.66
CA PHE A 149 -8.58 6.64 -9.93
C PHE A 149 -8.99 8.10 -10.11
N LEU A 150 -10.18 8.33 -10.66
CA LEU A 150 -10.72 9.67 -10.88
C LEU A 150 -11.65 10.06 -9.73
N THR A 151 -11.59 11.33 -9.33
CA THR A 151 -12.43 11.91 -8.26
C THR A 151 -13.94 11.92 -8.58
N THR A 152 -14.33 11.62 -9.82
CA THR A 152 -15.73 11.57 -10.28
C THR A 152 -16.41 10.22 -10.06
N ASP A 153 -15.68 9.18 -9.64
CA ASP A 153 -16.30 7.92 -9.27
C ASP A 153 -17.07 8.10 -7.95
N ASN A 154 -18.40 8.09 -8.04
CA ASN A 154 -19.29 8.19 -6.88
C ASN A 154 -19.10 7.04 -5.88
N SER A 155 -18.30 6.02 -6.21
CA SER A 155 -17.78 5.03 -5.28
C SER A 155 -16.59 5.59 -4.46
N LEU A 156 -16.85 6.64 -3.68
CA LEU A 156 -15.96 7.09 -2.61
C LEU A 156 -15.61 6.05 -1.51
N PRO A 157 -16.28 4.88 -1.29
CA PRO A 157 -15.97 4.08 -0.11
C PRO A 157 -14.74 3.17 -0.20
N LEU A 158 -14.10 2.99 -1.37
CA LEU A 158 -12.98 2.05 -1.53
C LEU A 158 -11.60 2.71 -1.70
N HIS A 159 -11.55 4.02 -2.03
CA HIS A 159 -10.29 4.71 -2.36
C HIS A 159 -9.71 5.54 -1.20
N ASN A 160 -10.49 5.76 -0.15
CA ASN A 160 -10.14 6.60 1.00
C ASN A 160 -10.22 5.83 2.32
N GLU A 161 -9.19 5.02 2.58
CA GLU A 161 -9.14 4.21 3.80
C GLU A 161 -8.73 5.09 4.99
N PHE A 162 -9.67 5.28 5.93
CA PHE A 162 -9.41 5.92 7.22
C PHE A 162 -8.75 4.89 8.13
N HIS A 163 -7.49 5.11 8.47
CA HIS A 163 -6.72 4.19 9.30
C HIS A 163 -6.33 4.85 10.61
N ILE A 164 -6.28 4.03 11.66
CA ILE A 164 -5.79 4.40 12.97
C ILE A 164 -4.81 3.33 13.40
N ASP A 165 -3.61 3.75 13.75
CA ASP A 165 -2.53 2.91 14.25
C ASP A 165 -2.14 3.35 15.65
N LEU A 166 -2.35 2.47 16.62
CA LEU A 166 -1.89 2.64 18.00
C LEU A 166 -0.48 2.08 18.12
N CYS A 167 0.45 2.92 18.57
CA CYS A 167 1.89 2.63 18.59
C CYS A 167 2.40 2.82 20.02
N GLU A 168 3.04 1.78 20.58
CA GLU A 168 3.50 1.82 21.97
C GLU A 168 4.77 2.65 22.16
N ASP A 169 5.51 2.89 21.07
CA ASP A 169 6.73 3.68 21.05
C ASP A 169 6.89 4.36 19.67
N LEU A 170 7.97 5.15 19.54
CA LEU A 170 8.29 5.89 18.32
C LEU A 170 8.67 4.96 17.15
N GLN A 171 9.29 3.82 17.42
CA GLN A 171 9.68 2.86 16.39
C GLN A 171 8.43 2.28 15.72
N GLN A 172 7.44 1.89 16.51
CA GLN A 172 6.14 1.43 16.02
C GLN A 172 5.41 2.53 15.23
N LEU A 173 5.53 3.80 15.63
CA LEU A 173 4.98 4.93 14.87
C LEU A 173 5.60 5.02 13.47
N VAL A 174 6.93 4.93 13.36
CA VAL A 174 7.63 4.95 12.07
C VAL A 174 7.26 3.71 11.24
N GLN A 175 7.19 2.54 11.85
CA GLN A 175 6.78 1.31 11.17
C GLN A 175 5.33 1.40 10.66
N ALA A 176 4.40 1.96 11.44
CA ALA A 176 3.01 2.16 11.02
C ALA A 176 2.92 3.13 9.83
N TYR A 177 3.71 4.21 9.85
CA TYR A 177 3.79 5.17 8.76
C TYR A 177 4.24 4.51 7.45
N PHE A 178 5.28 3.68 7.50
CA PHE A 178 5.83 2.97 6.34
C PHE A 178 5.23 1.58 6.09
N ARG A 179 4.08 1.23 6.69
CA ARG A 179 3.52 -0.15 6.60
C ARG A 179 3.28 -0.63 5.16
N ARG A 180 3.00 0.27 4.21
CA ARG A 180 2.76 -0.06 2.79
C ARG A 180 4.03 -0.05 1.94
N PHE A 181 5.20 0.03 2.57
CA PHE A 181 6.51 0.00 1.92
C PHE A 181 7.17 -1.32 2.22
N VAL A 182 7.32 -2.15 1.19
CA VAL A 182 7.87 -3.49 1.26
C VAL A 182 9.08 -3.54 0.35
N ILE A 183 10.18 -4.05 0.88
CA ILE A 183 11.42 -4.28 0.14
C ILE A 183 11.83 -5.71 0.45
N GLU A 184 11.85 -6.55 -0.57
CA GLU A 184 12.26 -7.95 -0.44
C GLU A 184 13.69 -8.07 0.12
N GLY A 185 13.90 -9.00 1.04
CA GLY A 185 15.19 -9.19 1.72
C GLY A 185 15.42 -8.30 2.96
N LEU A 186 14.57 -7.31 3.22
CA LEU A 186 14.62 -6.49 4.44
C LEU A 186 13.62 -6.95 5.50
N ASP A 187 14.08 -7.08 6.74
CA ASP A 187 13.22 -7.36 7.90
C ASP A 187 12.54 -6.08 8.38
N ARG A 188 13.20 -4.92 8.21
CA ARG A 188 12.69 -3.60 8.60
C ARG A 188 12.72 -2.64 7.42
N PRO A 189 11.80 -2.76 6.43
CA PRO A 189 11.79 -1.90 5.25
C PRO A 189 11.76 -0.40 5.57
N TRP A 190 11.06 0.00 6.63
CA TRP A 190 10.98 1.40 7.09
C TRP A 190 12.36 1.99 7.45
N HIS A 191 13.32 1.16 7.83
CA HIS A 191 14.67 1.57 8.18
C HIS A 191 15.43 2.14 6.97
N SER A 192 15.16 1.61 5.77
CA SER A 192 15.73 2.14 4.52
C SER A 192 15.29 3.59 4.21
N PHE A 193 14.15 4.02 4.73
CA PHE A 193 13.62 5.38 4.56
C PHE A 193 13.97 6.32 5.72
N ALA A 194 13.90 5.80 6.94
CA ALA A 194 13.90 6.59 8.16
C ALA A 194 15.04 6.28 9.15
N GLY A 195 15.92 5.31 8.86
CA GLY A 195 17.04 4.96 9.74
C GLY A 195 17.97 6.15 10.03
N GLY A 196 18.12 7.04 9.06
CA GLY A 196 18.89 8.27 9.20
C GLY A 196 18.16 9.44 9.86
N TRP A 197 16.86 9.30 10.21
CA TRP A 197 16.08 10.40 10.76
C TRP A 197 16.46 10.69 12.21
N ARG A 198 16.80 11.94 12.49
CA ARG A 198 17.06 12.43 13.85
C ARG A 198 15.82 13.15 14.39
N THR A 199 15.84 13.48 15.69
CA THR A 199 14.72 14.12 16.39
C THR A 199 14.07 15.30 15.63
N PRO A 200 14.82 16.24 15.04
CA PRO A 200 14.20 17.34 14.29
C PRO A 200 13.39 16.86 13.07
N SER A 201 13.89 15.87 12.34
CA SER A 201 13.20 15.28 11.17
C SER A 201 11.95 14.53 11.60
N LEU A 202 12.05 13.70 12.64
CA LEU A 202 10.92 12.96 13.20
C LEU A 202 9.80 13.90 13.66
N ALA A 203 10.15 14.93 14.46
CA ALA A 203 9.21 15.95 14.92
C ALA A 203 8.54 16.67 13.73
N LYS A 204 9.34 17.09 12.75
CA LYS A 204 8.86 17.77 11.55
C LYS A 204 7.92 16.91 10.73
N TYR A 205 8.29 15.66 10.43
CA TYR A 205 7.50 14.78 9.59
C TYR A 205 6.24 14.28 10.30
N PHE A 206 6.27 14.04 11.61
CA PHE A 206 5.06 13.66 12.36
C PHE A 206 4.21 14.85 12.82
N GLY A 207 4.69 16.08 12.62
CA GLY A 207 3.96 17.29 13.01
C GLY A 207 3.84 17.47 14.52
N ILE A 208 4.74 16.86 15.31
CA ILE A 208 4.74 16.92 16.77
C ILE A 208 5.88 17.80 17.29
N ASP A 209 5.77 18.28 18.53
CA ASP A 209 6.88 18.99 19.17
C ASP A 209 8.09 18.05 19.41
N PRO A 210 9.34 18.50 19.20
CA PRO A 210 10.54 17.67 19.40
C PRO A 210 10.67 17.05 20.79
N THR A 211 10.09 17.67 21.82
CA THR A 211 10.06 17.11 23.19
C THR A 211 9.31 15.78 23.26
N PHE A 212 8.31 15.56 22.40
CA PHE A 212 7.54 14.31 22.34
C PHE A 212 8.17 13.23 21.47
N VAL A 213 9.34 13.48 20.87
CA VAL A 213 10.12 12.45 20.16
C VAL A 213 11.05 11.72 21.13
N LYS A 214 11.42 12.35 22.25
CA LYS A 214 12.30 11.79 23.28
C LYS A 214 11.50 11.58 24.56
N GLY A 215 11.41 10.36 25.04
CA GLY A 215 10.74 10.05 26.31
C GLY A 215 9.84 8.83 26.21
N ASP A 216 9.17 8.52 27.31
CA ASP A 216 8.22 7.40 27.40
C ASP A 216 6.83 7.85 26.94
N TYR A 217 6.69 8.04 25.63
CA TYR A 217 5.43 8.43 25.00
C TYR A 217 4.90 7.33 24.09
N ARG A 218 3.58 7.30 23.97
CA ARG A 218 2.86 6.43 23.04
C ARG A 218 2.13 7.29 22.02
N TYR A 219 1.88 6.73 20.85
CA TYR A 219 1.39 7.49 19.71
C TYR A 219 0.15 6.84 19.10
N MET A 220 -0.74 7.68 18.60
CA MET A 220 -1.80 7.27 17.70
C MET A 220 -1.61 8.00 16.37
N LEU A 221 -1.35 7.26 15.30
CA LEU A 221 -1.30 7.79 13.94
C LEU A 221 -2.68 7.58 13.31
N VAL A 222 -3.31 8.67 12.90
CA VAL A 222 -4.55 8.63 12.13
C VAL A 222 -4.26 9.14 10.73
N ARG A 223 -4.65 8.41 9.70
CA ARG A 223 -4.35 8.74 8.31
C ARG A 223 -5.53 8.47 7.38
N VAL A 224 -5.63 9.29 6.34
CA VAL A 224 -6.50 9.09 5.18
C VAL A 224 -5.61 9.12 3.95
N LEU A 225 -5.81 8.15 3.07
CA LEU A 225 -5.05 8.01 1.82
C LEU A 225 -5.97 8.32 0.65
N MET A 226 -5.56 9.20 -0.24
CA MET A 226 -6.30 9.59 -1.44
C MET A 226 -5.51 9.07 -2.64
N VAL A 227 -5.74 7.80 -2.98
CA VAL A 227 -5.00 7.10 -4.04
C VAL A 227 -5.47 7.60 -5.40
N ARG A 228 -4.53 7.97 -6.27
CA ARG A 228 -4.79 8.43 -7.64
C ARG A 228 -4.25 7.51 -8.70
N GLN A 229 -3.12 6.86 -8.46
CA GLN A 229 -2.60 5.85 -9.38
C GLN A 229 -2.05 4.64 -8.62
N ALA A 230 -2.27 3.47 -9.21
CA ALA A 230 -1.66 2.22 -8.79
C ALA A 230 -1.02 1.54 -9.98
N GLY A 231 0.14 0.93 -9.78
CA GLY A 231 0.83 0.14 -10.79
C GLY A 231 1.34 -1.17 -10.21
N ARG A 232 1.33 -2.23 -11.01
CA ARG A 232 1.89 -3.54 -10.66
C ARG A 232 2.51 -4.21 -11.87
N VAL A 233 3.63 -4.89 -11.62
CA VAL A 233 4.28 -5.81 -12.56
C VAL A 233 3.89 -7.24 -12.22
N ASP A 234 3.38 -7.95 -13.21
CA ASP A 234 3.25 -9.40 -13.19
C ASP A 234 4.39 -9.99 -14.07
N PRO A 235 5.48 -10.51 -13.47
CA PRO A 235 6.58 -11.07 -14.24
C PRO A 235 6.16 -12.37 -14.94
N PHE A 236 6.60 -12.59 -16.17
CA PHE A 236 6.51 -13.91 -16.80
C PHE A 236 7.65 -14.80 -16.31
N GLN A 237 7.50 -16.12 -16.46
CA GLN A 237 8.55 -17.09 -16.06
C GLN A 237 9.90 -16.82 -16.75
N ASN A 238 9.85 -16.28 -17.96
CA ASN A 238 11.01 -15.93 -18.77
C ASN A 238 11.36 -14.43 -18.72
N MET A 239 11.15 -13.75 -17.58
CA MET A 239 11.57 -12.34 -17.43
C MET A 239 13.06 -12.18 -17.71
N THR A 240 13.42 -11.25 -18.60
CA THR A 240 14.80 -11.05 -19.06
C THR A 240 15.12 -9.57 -19.15
N VAL A 241 16.38 -9.26 -19.44
CA VAL A 241 16.85 -7.89 -19.66
C VAL A 241 16.93 -7.54 -21.14
N LEU A 242 16.87 -6.23 -21.41
CA LEU A 242 17.13 -5.64 -22.72
C LEU A 242 18.54 -5.99 -23.22
N PRO A 243 18.76 -6.01 -24.56
CA PRO A 243 20.03 -6.44 -25.15
C PRO A 243 21.28 -5.76 -24.58
N ASN A 244 21.21 -4.47 -24.29
CA ASN A 244 22.30 -3.67 -23.74
C ASN A 244 22.71 -4.04 -22.31
N TYR A 245 21.88 -4.79 -21.57
CA TYR A 245 22.19 -5.25 -20.22
C TYR A 245 22.53 -6.75 -20.15
N ARG A 246 22.44 -7.48 -21.27
CA ARG A 246 22.74 -8.92 -21.31
C ARG A 246 24.17 -9.21 -20.88
N ASP A 247 25.13 -8.42 -21.34
CA ASP A 247 26.54 -8.59 -20.99
C ASP A 247 26.78 -8.40 -19.49
N SER A 248 26.06 -7.49 -18.84
CA SER A 248 26.13 -7.30 -17.38
C SER A 248 25.62 -8.54 -16.62
N VAL A 249 24.55 -9.17 -17.10
CA VAL A 249 24.04 -10.42 -16.51
C VAL A 249 24.96 -11.61 -16.81
N HIS A 250 25.51 -11.69 -18.03
CA HIS A 250 26.42 -12.76 -18.43
C HIS A 250 27.78 -12.68 -17.72
N SER A 251 28.32 -11.48 -17.54
CA SER A 251 29.60 -11.24 -16.86
C SER A 251 29.53 -11.40 -15.34
N PHE A 252 28.33 -11.47 -14.75
CA PHE A 252 28.18 -11.78 -13.33
C PHE A 252 28.79 -13.15 -12.99
N ARG A 253 29.69 -13.19 -12.01
CA ARG A 253 30.38 -14.40 -11.55
C ARG A 253 29.88 -14.81 -10.17
N ALA A 254 29.52 -16.09 -10.05
CA ALA A 254 29.21 -16.68 -8.75
C ALA A 254 30.48 -16.76 -7.88
N ASN A 255 30.31 -16.70 -6.56
CA ASN A 255 31.38 -16.71 -5.56
C ASN A 255 32.38 -15.53 -5.65
N ASP A 256 31.97 -14.42 -6.27
CA ASP A 256 32.79 -13.22 -6.46
C ASP A 256 32.01 -11.98 -5.98
N TYR A 257 32.37 -11.47 -4.79
CA TYR A 257 31.73 -10.27 -4.24
C TYR A 257 32.03 -9.02 -5.07
N THR A 258 33.21 -8.90 -5.68
CA THR A 258 33.54 -7.76 -6.56
C THR A 258 32.60 -7.74 -7.77
N SER A 259 32.31 -8.92 -8.34
CA SER A 259 31.29 -9.06 -9.38
C SER A 259 29.90 -8.66 -8.88
N SER A 260 29.50 -9.06 -7.67
CA SER A 260 28.20 -8.69 -7.09
C SER A 260 28.05 -7.18 -6.92
N PHE A 261 29.01 -6.52 -6.26
CA PHE A 261 28.95 -5.07 -6.06
C PHE A 261 29.01 -4.29 -7.37
N LYS A 262 29.79 -4.75 -8.35
CA LYS A 262 29.79 -4.16 -9.69
C LYS A 262 28.39 -4.24 -10.33
N PHE A 263 27.73 -5.39 -10.23
CA PHE A 263 26.37 -5.56 -10.75
C PHE A 263 25.35 -4.67 -10.03
N PHE A 264 25.42 -4.56 -8.70
CA PHE A 264 24.55 -3.68 -7.92
C PHE A 264 24.66 -2.20 -8.37
N ASN A 265 25.88 -1.74 -8.65
CA ASN A 265 26.14 -0.38 -9.10
C ASN A 265 25.71 -0.15 -10.56
N ASP A 266 26.11 -1.06 -11.45
CA ASP A 266 25.92 -0.92 -12.90
C ASP A 266 24.46 -1.15 -13.31
N VAL A 267 23.79 -2.09 -12.66
CA VAL A 267 22.44 -2.54 -13.02
C VAL A 267 21.42 -2.12 -11.96
N GLY A 268 21.66 -2.48 -10.70
CA GLY A 268 20.77 -2.23 -9.58
C GLY A 268 20.51 -3.50 -8.76
N THR A 269 19.58 -3.39 -7.82
CA THR A 269 19.34 -4.45 -6.82
C THR A 269 17.90 -4.94 -6.81
N HIS A 270 16.96 -4.03 -7.02
CA HIS A 270 15.53 -4.31 -6.93
C HIS A 270 14.80 -3.66 -8.09
N TYR A 271 13.65 -4.19 -8.48
CA TYR A 271 12.74 -3.55 -9.41
C TYR A 271 11.43 -3.15 -8.71
N ILE A 272 10.77 -2.13 -9.24
CA ILE A 272 9.46 -1.66 -8.76
C ILE A 272 8.40 -2.70 -9.17
N SER A 273 8.03 -3.57 -8.23
CA SER A 273 7.01 -4.61 -8.47
C SER A 273 5.60 -4.05 -8.34
N SER A 274 5.37 -3.12 -7.42
CA SER A 274 4.11 -2.38 -7.34
C SER A 274 4.27 -1.03 -6.67
N PHE A 275 3.35 -0.10 -6.93
CA PHE A 275 3.34 1.22 -6.31
C PHE A 275 1.92 1.75 -6.14
N LEU A 276 1.76 2.68 -5.19
CA LEU A 276 0.59 3.52 -5.01
C LEU A 276 1.02 4.99 -4.91
N THR A 277 0.35 5.86 -5.65
CA THR A 277 0.61 7.32 -5.62
C THR A 277 -0.67 8.11 -5.43
N GLY A 278 -0.53 9.31 -4.89
CA GLY A 278 -1.63 10.23 -4.59
C GLY A 278 -1.27 11.12 -3.40
N ASN A 279 -2.26 11.52 -2.61
CA ASN A 279 -2.03 12.31 -1.40
C ASN A 279 -2.33 11.51 -0.13
N SER A 280 -1.76 11.95 0.99
CA SER A 280 -2.09 11.43 2.31
C SER A 280 -2.29 12.60 3.26
N ILE A 281 -3.30 12.51 4.11
CA ILE A 281 -3.50 13.43 5.22
C ILE A 281 -3.38 12.60 6.49
N TYR A 282 -2.61 13.07 7.46
CA TYR A 282 -2.45 12.36 8.72
C TYR A 282 -2.23 13.30 9.90
N GLN A 283 -2.47 12.77 11.10
CA GLN A 283 -2.26 13.48 12.36
C GLN A 283 -1.76 12.49 13.41
N VAL A 284 -0.76 12.91 14.19
CA VAL A 284 -0.23 12.12 15.31
C VAL A 284 -0.71 12.70 16.63
N PHE A 285 -1.24 11.84 17.49
CA PHE A 285 -1.62 12.19 18.86
C PHE A 285 -0.66 11.51 19.83
N VAL A 286 -0.15 12.27 20.80
CA VAL A 286 0.84 11.80 21.77
C VAL A 286 0.20 11.64 23.13
N TYR A 287 0.48 10.52 23.79
CA TYR A 287 -0.06 10.16 25.10
C TYR A 287 1.06 9.75 26.07
N ASP A 288 0.80 9.91 27.36
CA ASP A 288 1.48 9.13 28.39
C ASP A 288 0.87 7.71 28.46
N ALA A 289 1.43 6.83 29.30
CA ALA A 289 0.95 5.46 29.46
C ALA A 289 -0.55 5.39 29.83
N HIS A 290 -0.99 6.21 30.78
CA HIS A 290 -2.38 6.20 31.25
C HIS A 290 -3.37 6.68 30.18
N GLY A 291 -3.07 7.81 29.52
CA GLY A 291 -3.90 8.33 28.44
C GLY A 291 -3.97 7.38 27.25
N TYR A 292 -2.86 6.71 26.93
CA TYR A 292 -2.82 5.73 25.86
C TYR A 292 -3.71 4.52 26.16
N GLU A 293 -3.63 3.96 27.36
CA GLU A 293 -4.49 2.83 27.74
C GLU A 293 -5.98 3.23 27.76
N ALA A 294 -6.30 4.46 28.18
CA ALA A 294 -7.67 4.97 28.09
C ALA A 294 -8.18 4.99 26.64
N VAL A 295 -7.36 5.51 25.70
CA VAL A 295 -7.70 5.53 24.26
C VAL A 295 -7.75 4.13 23.66
N LYS A 296 -6.77 3.27 23.95
CA LYS A 296 -6.69 1.90 23.46
C LYS A 296 -7.89 1.08 23.92
N ARG A 297 -8.23 1.15 25.21
CA ARG A 297 -9.44 0.54 25.77
C ARG A 297 -10.68 1.08 25.07
N ARG A 298 -10.80 2.41 24.92
CA ARG A 298 -11.96 3.04 24.28
C ARG A 298 -12.15 2.59 22.83
N LEU A 299 -11.06 2.46 22.07
CA LEU A 299 -11.11 1.98 20.68
C LEU A 299 -11.37 0.46 20.58
N SER A 300 -10.87 -0.32 21.54
CA SER A 300 -11.02 -1.79 21.57
C SER A 300 -12.41 -2.23 22.02
N GLU A 301 -12.97 -1.61 23.06
CA GLU A 301 -14.29 -1.95 23.63
C GLU A 301 -15.45 -1.69 22.67
N THR A 302 -15.29 -0.73 21.75
CA THR A 302 -16.39 -0.33 20.87
C THR A 302 -16.59 -1.26 19.68
N GLY A 303 -15.56 -1.98 19.26
CA GLY A 303 -15.47 -2.46 17.87
C GLY A 303 -15.56 -1.30 16.89
N TRP A 304 -14.92 -1.37 15.73
CA TRP A 304 -14.94 -0.28 14.73
C TRP A 304 -16.34 0.03 14.14
N ILE A 305 -17.40 -0.64 14.61
CA ILE A 305 -18.69 -0.78 13.93
C ILE A 305 -19.74 0.26 14.39
N ARG A 306 -19.53 0.97 15.50
CA ARG A 306 -20.52 1.96 15.98
C ARG A 306 -20.11 3.39 15.64
N SER A 307 -20.58 3.88 14.48
CA SER A 307 -20.36 5.24 13.94
C SER A 307 -20.61 6.38 14.95
N SER A 308 -21.56 6.20 15.87
CA SER A 308 -21.88 7.19 16.91
C SER A 308 -20.74 7.50 17.88
N TYR A 309 -19.78 6.60 18.07
CA TYR A 309 -18.63 6.82 18.96
C TYR A 309 -17.46 7.51 18.27
N MET A 310 -17.23 7.22 16.98
CA MET A 310 -16.22 7.92 16.19
C MET A 310 -16.55 9.41 16.08
N ALA A 311 -17.84 9.76 16.03
CA ALA A 311 -18.30 11.15 16.09
C ALA A 311 -17.96 11.87 17.42
N GLN A 312 -17.77 11.14 18.53
CA GLN A 312 -17.46 11.71 19.84
C GLN A 312 -15.95 11.82 20.10
N LEU A 313 -15.14 10.97 19.47
CA LEU A 313 -13.69 10.96 19.67
C LEU A 313 -13.04 12.34 19.54
N PRO A 314 -13.34 13.19 18.53
CA PRO A 314 -12.69 14.50 18.43
C PRO A 314 -12.83 15.38 19.69
N TYR A 315 -13.89 15.18 20.48
CA TYR A 315 -14.18 15.92 21.70
C TYR A 315 -13.61 15.25 22.97
N LEU A 316 -13.38 13.93 22.92
CA LEU A 316 -12.84 13.15 24.05
C LEU A 316 -11.31 13.10 24.04
N LEU A 317 -10.67 13.05 22.87
CA LEU A 317 -9.21 12.97 22.74
C LEU A 317 -8.45 14.05 23.52
N PRO A 318 -8.89 15.32 23.56
CA PRO A 318 -8.23 16.35 24.36
C PRO A 318 -8.10 16.02 25.86
N LEU A 319 -8.95 15.15 26.41
CA LEU A 319 -8.94 14.79 27.84
C LEU A 319 -7.77 13.87 28.19
N TRP A 320 -7.22 13.14 27.22
CA TRP A 320 -6.16 12.14 27.44
C TRP A 320 -4.85 12.50 26.75
N VAL A 321 -4.90 13.35 25.73
CA VAL A 321 -3.74 13.67 24.90
C VAL A 321 -2.78 14.61 25.64
N LYS A 322 -1.48 14.32 25.55
CA LYS A 322 -0.41 15.25 25.99
C LYS A 322 -0.09 16.27 24.92
N HIS A 323 -0.11 15.83 23.67
CA HIS A 323 0.14 16.68 22.53
C HIS A 323 -0.65 16.23 21.31
N MET A 324 -1.40 17.16 20.73
CA MET A 324 -2.06 16.97 19.46
C MET A 324 -1.16 17.52 18.36
N GLY A 325 -0.61 16.63 17.54
CA GLY A 325 0.21 17.01 16.41
C GLY A 325 -0.57 17.81 15.38
N LYS A 326 0.16 18.51 14.52
CA LYS A 326 -0.39 19.23 13.37
C LYS A 326 -0.99 18.23 12.39
N VAL A 327 -2.05 18.63 11.69
CA VAL A 327 -2.47 17.91 10.49
C VAL A 327 -1.39 18.09 9.43
N MET A 328 -0.87 16.97 8.96
CA MET A 328 0.16 16.86 7.96
C MET A 328 -0.46 16.37 6.65
N ILE A 329 0.10 16.85 5.54
CA ILE A 329 -0.32 16.44 4.20
C ILE A 329 0.93 16.06 3.42
N LEU A 330 0.89 14.90 2.77
CA LEU A 330 1.94 14.47 1.87
C LEU A 330 1.90 15.34 0.61
N ASN A 331 2.97 16.11 0.43
CA ASN A 331 3.18 17.06 -0.67
C ASN A 331 2.04 18.05 -0.85
N SER A 332 2.16 19.20 -0.20
CA SER A 332 1.20 20.28 -0.39
C SER A 332 1.83 21.65 -0.17
N SER A 333 1.36 22.64 -0.92
CA SER A 333 1.66 24.04 -0.66
C SER A 333 1.23 24.48 0.75
N PRO A 334 1.83 25.55 1.32
CA PRO A 334 1.41 26.10 2.62
C PRO A 334 -0.06 26.53 2.61
N HIS A 335 -0.52 27.10 1.49
CA HIS A 335 -1.88 27.59 1.31
C HIS A 335 -2.89 26.44 1.39
N THR A 336 -2.67 25.36 0.63
CA THR A 336 -3.53 24.18 0.68
C THR A 336 -3.50 23.51 2.05
N THR A 337 -2.32 23.42 2.67
CA THR A 337 -2.18 22.92 4.05
C THR A 337 -3.05 23.70 5.02
N GLN A 338 -3.05 25.03 4.91
CA GLN A 338 -3.83 25.91 5.75
C GLN A 338 -5.34 25.76 5.50
N ALA A 339 -5.78 25.74 4.24
CA ALA A 339 -7.18 25.54 3.87
C ALA A 339 -7.74 24.20 4.40
N VAL A 340 -6.94 23.12 4.31
CA VAL A 340 -7.33 21.81 4.86
C VAL A 340 -7.40 21.85 6.39
N ARG A 341 -6.44 22.49 7.07
CA ARG A 341 -6.48 22.64 8.54
C ARG A 341 -7.70 23.44 9.02
N GLU A 342 -8.05 24.50 8.31
CA GLU A 342 -9.24 25.30 8.60
C GLU A 342 -10.52 24.47 8.40
N ALA A 343 -10.60 23.73 7.29
CA ALA A 343 -11.72 22.81 7.04
C ALA A 343 -11.85 21.73 8.14
N LEU A 344 -10.72 21.27 8.71
CA LEU A 344 -10.66 20.29 9.79
C LEU A 344 -10.79 20.88 11.20
N THR A 345 -10.93 22.20 11.33
CA THR A 345 -11.01 22.84 12.64
C THR A 345 -12.33 22.51 13.33
N ILE A 346 -12.22 22.12 14.60
CA ILE A 346 -13.32 21.90 15.52
C ILE A 346 -13.27 22.99 16.60
N ARG A 347 -14.44 23.49 16.97
CA ARG A 347 -14.64 24.38 18.11
C ARG A 347 -15.33 23.57 19.19
N PHE A 348 -14.69 23.41 20.34
CA PHE A 348 -15.28 22.71 21.48
C PHE A 348 -14.97 23.48 22.76
N LEU A 349 -16.03 23.90 23.46
CA LEU A 349 -15.94 24.80 24.61
C LEU A 349 -15.11 26.05 24.25
N PHE A 350 -14.00 26.28 24.96
CA PHE A 350 -13.08 27.40 24.77
C PHE A 350 -11.87 27.05 23.90
N SER A 351 -11.83 25.85 23.31
CA SER A 351 -10.71 25.36 22.50
C SER A 351 -11.05 25.29 21.02
N VAL A 352 -10.10 25.68 20.18
CA VAL A 352 -10.18 25.62 18.72
C VAL A 352 -8.95 24.89 18.21
N TYR A 353 -9.15 23.74 17.58
CA TYR A 353 -8.04 22.91 17.09
C TYR A 353 -8.43 22.10 15.84
N PRO A 354 -7.47 21.86 14.91
CA PRO A 354 -7.69 20.98 13.78
C PRO A 354 -7.67 19.51 14.23
N ASN A 355 -8.63 18.72 13.73
CA ASN A 355 -8.74 17.32 14.09
C ASN A 355 -9.16 16.47 12.89
N ILE A 356 -8.32 15.51 12.50
CA ILE A 356 -8.53 14.65 11.34
C ILE A 356 -9.78 13.76 11.46
N PHE A 357 -10.23 13.43 12.68
CA PHE A 357 -11.46 12.66 12.88
C PHE A 357 -12.70 13.37 12.36
N LYS A 358 -12.65 14.69 12.09
CA LYS A 358 -13.73 15.40 11.41
C LYS A 358 -14.03 14.84 10.01
N MET A 359 -13.06 14.18 9.37
CA MET A 359 -13.22 13.51 8.08
C MET A 359 -13.97 12.18 8.19
N HIS A 360 -13.99 11.56 9.37
CA HIS A 360 -14.66 10.28 9.58
C HIS A 360 -16.17 10.43 9.34
N ASP A 361 -16.75 9.55 8.52
CA ASP A 361 -18.15 9.56 8.09
C ASP A 361 -18.64 10.90 7.48
N ASN A 362 -17.73 11.78 7.02
CA ASN A 362 -18.07 13.07 6.42
C ASN A 362 -17.63 13.14 4.96
N ALA A 363 -18.40 12.46 4.08
CA ALA A 363 -18.09 12.37 2.66
C ALA A 363 -18.05 13.74 1.95
N GLU A 364 -18.86 14.71 2.38
CA GLU A 364 -18.85 16.06 1.81
C GLU A 364 -17.53 16.80 2.12
N LEU A 365 -17.06 16.71 3.36
CA LEU A 365 -15.78 17.28 3.77
C LEU A 365 -14.62 16.60 3.06
N VAL A 366 -14.64 15.27 2.92
CA VAL A 366 -13.62 14.52 2.17
C VAL A 366 -13.55 15.01 0.72
N ARG A 367 -14.69 15.09 0.01
CA ARG A 367 -14.74 15.63 -1.36
C ARG A 367 -14.23 17.06 -1.47
N ARG A 368 -14.55 17.90 -0.48
CA ARG A 368 -14.07 19.30 -0.42
C ARG A 368 -12.56 19.35 -0.27
N ILE A 369 -11.99 18.50 0.58
CA ILE A 369 -10.55 18.40 0.80
C ILE A 369 -9.84 17.82 -0.43
N GLU A 370 -10.39 16.78 -1.06
CA GLU A 370 -9.87 16.25 -2.33
C GLU A 370 -9.78 17.35 -3.39
N LYS A 371 -10.79 18.22 -3.47
CA LYS A 371 -10.76 19.36 -4.39
C LYS A 371 -9.56 20.30 -4.15
N TYR A 372 -9.17 20.53 -2.88
CA TYR A 372 -7.96 21.31 -2.58
C TYR A 372 -6.69 20.58 -3.04
N LEU A 373 -6.67 19.26 -2.91
CA LEU A 373 -5.50 18.45 -3.22
C LEU A 373 -5.35 18.14 -4.70
N ASN A 374 -6.40 18.27 -5.52
CA ASN A 374 -6.37 17.98 -6.97
C ASN A 374 -5.30 18.76 -7.75
N THR A 375 -4.84 19.90 -7.22
CA THR A 375 -3.77 20.70 -7.82
C THR A 375 -2.40 20.44 -7.21
N GLU A 376 -2.33 19.68 -6.12
CA GLU A 376 -1.09 19.36 -5.42
C GLU A 376 -0.40 18.12 -6.03
N PRO A 377 0.94 18.09 -6.05
CA PRO A 377 1.69 16.99 -6.63
C PRO A 377 1.52 15.70 -5.83
N ASP A 378 1.53 14.57 -6.52
CA ASP A 378 1.41 13.26 -5.91
C ASP A 378 2.67 12.90 -5.10
N GLY A 379 2.47 12.12 -4.05
CA GLY A 379 3.51 11.41 -3.32
C GLY A 379 3.32 9.91 -3.42
N LEU A 380 4.33 9.18 -2.94
CA LEU A 380 4.31 7.73 -2.88
C LEU A 380 3.61 7.31 -1.58
N LEU A 381 2.51 6.58 -1.72
CA LEU A 381 1.65 6.09 -0.63
C LEU A 381 1.95 4.63 -0.26
N GLY A 382 2.62 3.92 -1.17
CA GLY A 382 3.05 2.53 -1.00
C GLY A 382 3.98 2.12 -2.13
N LEU A 383 4.87 1.18 -1.84
CA LEU A 383 5.89 0.70 -2.76
C LEU A 383 6.25 -0.74 -2.42
N GLU A 384 6.31 -1.60 -3.43
CA GLU A 384 6.85 -2.95 -3.31
C GLU A 384 8.05 -3.07 -4.24
N LEU A 385 9.21 -3.32 -3.66
CA LEU A 385 10.45 -3.59 -4.37
C LEU A 385 10.80 -5.07 -4.25
N LYS A 386 11.04 -5.72 -5.37
CA LYS A 386 11.46 -7.12 -5.44
C LYS A 386 12.88 -7.26 -5.94
N THR A 387 13.57 -8.29 -5.50
CA THR A 387 14.96 -8.54 -5.89
C THR A 387 15.06 -8.79 -7.39
N LEU A 388 16.21 -8.46 -7.97
CA LEU A 388 16.47 -8.62 -9.40
C LEU A 388 16.94 -10.05 -9.77
N ASP A 389 16.81 -11.01 -8.86
CA ASP A 389 17.22 -12.41 -9.03
C ASP A 389 16.60 -13.09 -10.27
N VAL A 390 15.40 -12.65 -10.63
CA VAL A 390 14.59 -12.99 -11.81
C VAL A 390 15.32 -12.90 -13.15
N VAL A 391 16.40 -12.10 -13.25
CA VAL A 391 17.17 -11.97 -14.50
C VAL A 391 18.21 -13.09 -14.70
N PHE A 392 18.53 -13.84 -13.64
CA PHE A 392 19.53 -14.91 -13.70
C PHE A 392 18.89 -16.25 -14.07
N ARG A 393 19.34 -16.83 -15.19
CA ARG A 393 18.95 -18.18 -15.63
C ARG A 393 19.76 -19.29 -15.01
N ASP A 394 21.04 -19.01 -14.75
CA ASP A 394 21.95 -19.95 -14.10
C ASP A 394 21.61 -20.03 -12.60
N PRO A 395 21.20 -21.20 -12.08
CA PRO A 395 20.85 -21.36 -10.68
C PRO A 395 21.99 -21.01 -9.72
N ALA A 396 23.26 -21.24 -10.11
CA ALA A 396 24.41 -20.93 -9.28
C ALA A 396 24.62 -19.41 -9.16
N LYS A 397 24.47 -18.67 -10.27
CA LYS A 397 24.51 -17.20 -10.27
C LYS A 397 23.36 -16.60 -9.49
N LYS A 398 22.15 -17.12 -9.71
CA LYS A 398 20.95 -16.68 -8.99
C LYS A 398 21.12 -16.83 -7.47
N LYS A 399 21.48 -18.03 -7.02
CA LYS A 399 21.73 -18.30 -5.60
C LYS A 399 22.80 -17.38 -5.02
N TRP A 400 23.92 -17.21 -5.72
CA TRP A 400 24.99 -16.30 -5.26
C TRP A 400 24.54 -14.83 -5.20
N TYR A 401 23.75 -14.38 -6.17
CA TYR A 401 23.16 -13.05 -6.16
C TYR A 401 22.28 -12.85 -4.92
N ASP A 402 21.38 -13.80 -4.65
CA ASP A 402 20.48 -13.75 -3.48
C ASP A 402 21.27 -13.72 -2.17
N GLU A 403 22.27 -14.60 -2.01
CA GLU A 403 23.10 -14.67 -0.81
C GLU A 403 23.91 -13.39 -0.60
N SER A 404 24.60 -12.90 -1.64
CA SER A 404 25.43 -11.69 -1.54
C SER A 404 24.60 -10.42 -1.33
N LEU A 405 23.41 -10.34 -1.95
CA LEU A 405 22.47 -9.26 -1.72
C LEU A 405 21.94 -9.30 -0.27
N GLN A 406 21.49 -10.47 0.20
CA GLN A 406 20.94 -10.63 1.55
C GLN A 406 21.97 -10.27 2.63
N GLN A 407 23.20 -10.76 2.50
CA GLN A 407 24.29 -10.41 3.42
C GLN A 407 24.55 -8.90 3.43
N THR A 408 24.56 -8.27 2.26
CA THR A 408 24.77 -6.83 2.16
C THR A 408 23.60 -6.08 2.83
N LEU A 409 22.35 -6.42 2.53
CA LEU A 409 21.17 -5.81 3.14
C LEU A 409 21.18 -5.92 4.67
N GLN A 410 21.53 -7.09 5.22
CA GLN A 410 21.65 -7.31 6.67
C GLN A 410 22.74 -6.44 7.30
N LEU A 411 23.90 -6.30 6.64
CA LEU A 411 24.96 -5.41 7.11
C LEU A 411 24.50 -3.95 7.18
N TRP A 412 23.74 -3.48 6.18
CA TRP A 412 23.18 -2.13 6.19
C TRP A 412 22.09 -1.94 7.25
N GLU A 413 21.29 -2.96 7.52
CA GLU A 413 20.24 -2.92 8.54
C GLU A 413 20.78 -2.80 9.98
N ILE A 414 21.97 -3.35 10.25
CA ILE A 414 22.56 -3.37 11.59
C ILE A 414 23.47 -2.16 11.83
N ASN A 415 24.07 -1.59 10.79
CA ASN A 415 25.08 -0.52 10.91
C ASN A 415 24.54 0.91 10.82
N LEU A 416 23.27 1.10 10.48
CA LEU A 416 22.57 2.39 10.54
C LEU A 416 21.70 2.46 11.80
#